data_AF-A0A0Q9ST54-F1
#
_entry.id   AF-A0A0Q9ST54-F1
#
_cell.length_a   1.000
_cell.length_b   1.000
_cell.length_c   1.000
_cell.angle_alpha   90.00
_cell.angle_beta   90.00
_cell.angle_gamma   90.00
#
_symmetry.space_group_name_H-M   'P 1'
#
loop_
_entity.id
_entity.type
_entity.pdbx_description
1 polymer ?
#
loop_
_entity_poly.entity_id
_entity_poly.type
_entity_poly.pdbx_seq_one_letter_code
_entity_poly.pdbx_strand_id
1 'polypeptide(L)'
;MLPFSFGMVVPPFLGQEFLTGSPDLVDAKGYVRVRDTYQSEEYDDVYAVGVAAAVEVPWQTPTPVGIPKTGYPTETQAHVAAKNIAAQVRGEEPKEHKEFGDIPAVCVMDAGNNGVVILADKMLPPRKHGMLIPGPQAHLMKLGFEKYFLWKMRNGYTQLP
;
A
#
# COMPACT_ATOMS: atom_id res chain seq x y z
N MET A 1 25.33 5.15 -22.01
CA MET A 1 25.36 4.20 -20.88
C MET A 1 26.55 4.53 -20.00
N LEU A 2 26.34 4.60 -18.69
CA LEU A 2 27.45 4.75 -17.74
C LEU A 2 28.13 3.38 -17.55
N PRO A 3 29.46 3.26 -17.54
CA PRO A 3 30.13 2.00 -17.22
C PRO A 3 29.92 1.66 -15.74
N PHE A 4 29.56 0.42 -15.43
CA PHE A 4 29.40 -0.07 -14.07
C PHE A 4 29.95 -1.50 -13.92
N SER A 5 30.58 -1.79 -12.77
CA SER A 5 30.97 -3.17 -12.40
C SER A 5 29.82 -3.94 -11.75
N PHE A 6 28.87 -3.22 -11.12
CA PHE A 6 27.67 -3.77 -10.49
C PHE A 6 26.56 -2.70 -10.47
N GLY A 7 25.31 -3.10 -10.67
CA GLY A 7 24.16 -2.19 -10.67
C GLY A 7 22.90 -2.87 -10.10
N MET A 8 22.12 -2.10 -9.35
CA MET A 8 20.82 -2.52 -8.82
C MET A 8 19.79 -1.44 -9.16
N VAL A 9 18.69 -1.85 -9.78
CA VAL A 9 17.61 -0.97 -10.21
C VAL A 9 16.28 -1.60 -9.81
N VAL A 10 15.38 -0.79 -9.25
CA VAL A 10 14.00 -1.20 -8.99
C VAL A 10 13.20 -1.04 -10.28
N PRO A 11 12.65 -2.13 -10.84
CA PRO A 11 11.85 -2.05 -12.05
C PRO A 11 10.49 -1.38 -11.77
N PRO A 12 9.80 -0.88 -12.81
CA PRO A 12 8.41 -0.48 -12.66
C PRO A 12 7.53 -1.68 -12.31
N PHE A 13 6.48 -1.44 -11.53
CA PHE A 13 5.50 -2.47 -11.20
C PHE A 13 4.33 -2.44 -12.19
N LEU A 14 3.83 -3.62 -12.53
CA LEU A 14 2.64 -3.86 -13.34
C LEU A 14 1.74 -4.89 -12.63
N GLY A 15 0.48 -4.94 -13.06
CA GLY A 15 -0.46 -5.98 -12.69
C GLY A 15 0.03 -7.37 -13.06
N GLN A 16 -0.51 -8.38 -12.38
CA GLN A 16 -0.19 -9.77 -12.67
C GLN A 16 -0.81 -10.22 -14.00
N GLU A 17 -0.13 -11.12 -14.71
CA GLU A 17 -0.51 -11.56 -16.07
C GLU A 17 -1.94 -12.11 -16.12
N PHE A 18 -2.37 -12.87 -15.10
CA PHE A 18 -3.71 -13.45 -15.09
C PHE A 18 -4.83 -12.39 -15.05
N LEU A 19 -4.56 -11.18 -14.55
CA LEU A 19 -5.52 -10.09 -14.53
C LEU A 19 -5.66 -9.41 -15.89
N THR A 20 -4.67 -9.53 -16.77
CA THR A 20 -4.68 -8.91 -18.11
C THR A 20 -5.75 -9.51 -19.03
N GLY A 21 -6.22 -10.72 -18.73
CA GLY A 21 -7.36 -11.36 -19.41
C GLY A 21 -8.72 -10.77 -19.02
N SER A 22 -8.77 -9.85 -18.05
CA SER A 22 -9.99 -9.21 -17.55
C SER A 22 -9.92 -7.69 -17.76
N PRO A 23 -10.00 -7.20 -19.01
CA PRO A 23 -9.79 -5.78 -19.33
C PRO A 23 -10.81 -4.84 -18.66
N ASP A 24 -12.01 -5.35 -18.35
CA ASP A 24 -13.05 -4.60 -17.65
C ASP A 24 -12.73 -4.41 -16.16
N LEU A 25 -11.88 -5.28 -15.58
CA LEU A 25 -11.49 -5.23 -14.17
C LEU A 25 -10.26 -4.35 -13.90
N VAL A 26 -9.36 -4.19 -14.86
CA VAL A 26 -8.04 -3.56 -14.64
C VAL A 26 -7.77 -2.30 -15.45
N ASP A 27 -6.95 -1.41 -14.90
CA ASP A 27 -6.38 -0.27 -15.61
C ASP A 27 -5.35 -0.68 -16.68
N ALA A 28 -4.85 0.29 -17.44
CA ALA A 28 -3.86 0.06 -18.51
C ALA A 28 -2.53 -0.54 -18.01
N LYS A 29 -2.26 -0.52 -16.71
CA LYS A 29 -1.08 -1.12 -16.08
C LYS A 29 -1.39 -2.47 -15.43
N GLY A 30 -2.64 -2.94 -15.48
CA GLY A 30 -3.08 -4.23 -14.92
C GLY A 30 -3.49 -4.17 -13.44
N TYR A 31 -3.67 -2.99 -12.85
CA TYR A 31 -4.18 -2.86 -11.48
C TYR A 31 -5.70 -2.86 -11.46
N VAL A 32 -6.31 -3.51 -10.48
CA VAL A 32 -7.77 -3.61 -10.35
C VAL A 32 -8.37 -2.25 -10.01
N ARG A 33 -9.33 -1.76 -10.81
CA ARG A 33 -10.07 -0.54 -10.52
C ARG A 33 -10.97 -0.76 -9.32
N VAL A 34 -10.86 0.08 -8.29
CA VAL A 34 -11.58 -0.08 -7.03
C VAL A 34 -12.21 1.22 -6.54
N ARG A 35 -13.32 1.07 -5.83
CA ARG A 35 -13.97 2.14 -5.03
C ARG A 35 -13.24 2.31 -3.70
N ASP A 36 -13.60 3.32 -2.92
CA ASP A 36 -13.06 3.56 -1.57
C ASP A 36 -13.49 2.52 -0.52
N THR A 37 -14.44 1.64 -0.88
CA THR A 37 -14.78 0.40 -0.15
C THR A 37 -13.85 -0.77 -0.46
N TYR A 38 -12.93 -0.60 -1.41
CA TYR A 38 -12.04 -1.59 -2.02
C TYR A 38 -12.73 -2.73 -2.78
N GLN A 39 -14.03 -2.59 -3.05
CA GLN A 39 -14.73 -3.36 -4.08
C GLN A 39 -14.22 -2.93 -5.45
N SER A 40 -14.18 -3.86 -6.40
CA SER A 40 -13.94 -3.51 -7.78
C SER A 40 -15.06 -2.61 -8.31
N GLU A 41 -14.76 -1.81 -9.31
CA GLU A 41 -15.79 -0.96 -9.93
C GLU A 41 -16.84 -1.79 -10.68
N GLU A 42 -16.44 -2.90 -11.28
CA GLU A 42 -17.25 -3.76 -12.15
C GLU A 42 -18.06 -4.83 -11.40
N TYR A 43 -17.47 -5.47 -10.40
CA TYR A 43 -18.08 -6.59 -9.66
C TYR A 43 -18.10 -6.31 -8.16
N ASP A 44 -19.29 -6.28 -7.57
CA ASP A 44 -19.50 -5.93 -6.15
C ASP A 44 -19.02 -7.01 -5.16
N ASP A 45 -18.73 -8.24 -5.64
CA ASP A 45 -18.19 -9.36 -4.87
C ASP A 45 -16.67 -9.56 -5.05
N VAL A 46 -16.04 -8.77 -5.91
CA VAL A 46 -14.59 -8.76 -6.12
C VAL A 46 -13.97 -7.60 -5.37
N TYR A 47 -12.93 -7.87 -4.60
CA TYR A 47 -12.16 -6.86 -3.86
C TYR A 47 -10.69 -6.90 -4.27
N ALA A 48 -10.03 -5.75 -4.24
CA ALA A 48 -8.59 -5.67 -4.41
C ALA A 48 -7.96 -4.71 -3.40
N VAL A 49 -6.83 -5.13 -2.83
CA VAL A 49 -6.07 -4.39 -1.82
C VAL A 49 -4.58 -4.46 -2.10
N GLY A 50 -3.81 -3.62 -1.42
CA GLY A 50 -2.37 -3.53 -1.54
C GLY A 50 -1.92 -3.09 -2.93
N VAL A 51 -0.83 -3.71 -3.40
CA VAL A 51 -0.22 -3.33 -4.69
C VAL A 51 -1.16 -3.56 -5.88
N ALA A 52 -2.08 -4.52 -5.77
CA ALA A 52 -3.00 -4.90 -6.84
C ALA A 52 -4.10 -3.85 -7.13
N ALA A 53 -4.48 -3.04 -6.14
CA ALA A 53 -5.49 -2.00 -6.30
C ALA A 53 -4.96 -0.81 -7.11
N ALA A 54 -5.74 -0.31 -8.08
CA ALA A 54 -5.41 0.89 -8.81
C ALA A 54 -5.48 2.10 -7.88
N VAL A 55 -4.55 3.03 -8.03
CA VAL A 55 -4.51 4.29 -7.29
C VAL A 55 -4.12 5.38 -8.28
N GLU A 56 -4.96 6.41 -8.38
CA GLU A 56 -4.71 7.54 -9.27
C GLU A 56 -3.48 8.35 -8.79
N VAL A 57 -2.60 8.69 -9.72
CA VAL A 57 -1.40 9.49 -9.46
C VAL A 57 -1.76 10.98 -9.61
N PRO A 58 -1.74 11.80 -8.53
CA PRO A 58 -2.19 13.19 -8.61
C PRO A 58 -1.13 14.14 -9.20
N TRP A 59 -0.09 13.62 -9.85
CA TRP A 59 0.99 14.41 -10.45
C TRP A 59 1.45 13.83 -11.78
N GLN A 60 2.03 14.69 -12.61
CA GLN A 60 2.80 14.30 -13.78
C GLN A 60 4.24 14.80 -13.64
N THR A 61 5.20 13.97 -14.06
CA THR A 61 6.63 14.23 -13.97
C THR A 61 7.28 13.92 -15.33
N PRO A 62 8.40 14.56 -15.71
CA PRO A 62 9.05 14.32 -17.00
C PRO A 62 9.44 12.85 -17.22
N THR A 63 9.84 12.18 -16.14
CA THR A 63 10.03 10.73 -16.10
C THR A 63 8.88 10.14 -15.29
N PRO A 64 8.11 9.16 -15.83
CA PRO A 64 6.96 8.61 -15.11
C PRO A 64 7.33 8.02 -13.74
N VAL A 65 6.74 8.56 -12.67
CA VAL A 65 6.89 8.06 -11.28
C VAL A 65 5.52 7.74 -10.70
N GLY A 66 5.36 6.53 -10.15
CA GLY A 66 4.13 6.06 -9.52
C GLY A 66 4.03 6.39 -8.03
N ILE A 67 2.98 5.86 -7.40
CA ILE A 67 2.73 5.97 -5.96
C ILE A 67 3.26 4.73 -5.24
N PRO A 68 3.99 4.87 -4.12
CA PRO A 68 4.35 3.73 -3.29
C PRO A 68 3.12 3.20 -2.51
N LYS A 69 2.83 1.90 -2.63
CA LYS A 69 1.74 1.24 -1.90
C LYS A 69 2.34 0.45 -0.73
N THR A 70 2.49 1.11 0.42
CA THR A 70 3.28 0.60 1.55
C THR A 70 2.46 -0.29 2.48
N GLY A 71 3.11 -0.85 3.51
CA GLY A 71 2.50 -1.84 4.41
C GLY A 71 1.30 -1.31 5.20
N TYR A 72 1.40 -0.14 5.84
CA TYR A 72 0.33 0.40 6.67
C TYR A 72 -0.95 0.74 5.87
N PRO A 73 -0.87 1.43 4.70
CA PRO A 73 -2.00 1.52 3.80
C PRO A 73 -2.55 0.16 3.38
N THR A 74 -1.70 -0.79 2.97
CA THR A 74 -2.16 -2.12 2.56
C THR A 74 -2.96 -2.83 3.66
N GLU A 75 -2.50 -2.80 4.91
CA GLU A 75 -3.25 -3.39 6.04
C GLU A 75 -4.57 -2.66 6.30
N THR A 76 -4.59 -1.33 6.16
CA THR A 76 -5.82 -0.54 6.29
C THR A 76 -6.83 -0.90 5.19
N GLN A 77 -6.38 -1.04 3.94
CA GLN A 77 -7.21 -1.50 2.82
C GLN A 77 -7.80 -2.88 3.10
N ALA A 78 -6.96 -3.81 3.58
CA ALA A 78 -7.38 -5.16 3.93
C ALA A 78 -8.44 -5.18 5.04
N HIS A 79 -8.32 -4.32 6.06
CA HIS A 79 -9.34 -4.20 7.11
C HIS A 79 -10.67 -3.67 6.58
N VAL A 80 -10.65 -2.63 5.75
CA VAL A 80 -11.87 -2.07 5.13
C VAL A 80 -12.56 -3.12 4.25
N ALA A 81 -11.81 -3.76 3.35
CA ALA A 81 -12.34 -4.83 2.51
C ALA A 81 -12.91 -5.99 3.34
N ALA A 82 -12.19 -6.48 4.35
CA ALA A 82 -12.65 -7.58 5.19
C ALA A 82 -13.96 -7.27 5.93
N LYS A 83 -14.12 -6.06 6.44
CA LYS A 83 -15.37 -5.63 7.09
C LYS A 83 -16.54 -5.57 6.09
N ASN A 84 -16.30 -5.04 4.89
CA ASN A 84 -17.32 -4.95 3.85
C ASN A 84 -17.73 -6.34 3.32
N ILE A 85 -16.78 -7.25 3.11
CA ILE A 85 -17.05 -8.67 2.79
C ILE A 85 -17.92 -9.29 3.89
N ALA A 86 -17.55 -9.10 5.16
CA ALA A 86 -18.32 -9.64 6.28
C ALA A 86 -19.75 -9.05 6.34
N ALA A 87 -19.93 -7.78 5.99
CA ALA A 87 -21.25 -7.15 5.88
C ALA A 87 -22.09 -7.79 4.77
N GLN A 88 -21.54 -7.94 3.57
CA GLN A 88 -22.23 -8.57 2.44
C GLN A 88 -22.63 -10.02 2.74
N VAL A 89 -21.77 -10.79 3.42
CA VAL A 89 -22.09 -12.17 3.84
C VAL A 89 -23.30 -12.20 4.79
N ARG A 90 -23.55 -11.13 5.56
CA ARG A 90 -24.75 -11.00 6.41
C ARG A 90 -25.96 -10.40 5.69
N GLY A 91 -25.85 -10.10 4.40
CA GLY A 91 -26.89 -9.41 3.62
C GLY A 91 -26.96 -7.91 3.90
N GLU A 92 -25.89 -7.32 4.43
CA GLU A 92 -25.77 -5.89 4.68
C GLU A 92 -25.01 -5.20 3.55
N GLU A 93 -25.33 -3.94 3.28
CA GLU A 93 -24.57 -3.09 2.35
C GLU A 93 -23.17 -2.77 2.90
N PRO A 94 -22.12 -2.73 2.05
CA PRO A 94 -20.80 -2.18 2.38
C PRO A 94 -20.91 -0.74 2.89
N LYS A 95 -20.27 -0.43 4.02
CA LYS A 95 -20.32 0.89 4.67
C LYS A 95 -18.97 1.41 5.14
N GLU A 96 -17.93 0.59 5.04
CA GLU A 96 -16.59 0.99 5.44
C GLU A 96 -15.90 1.62 4.22
N HIS A 97 -15.51 2.87 4.37
CA HIS A 97 -14.89 3.67 3.32
C HIS A 97 -13.53 4.18 3.80
N LYS A 98 -12.53 4.08 2.93
CA LYS A 98 -11.23 4.70 3.15
C LYS A 98 -10.55 4.98 1.84
N GLU A 99 -10.41 6.25 1.50
CA GLU A 99 -9.59 6.65 0.36
C GLU A 99 -8.11 6.35 0.61
N PHE A 100 -7.41 5.76 -0.37
CA PHE A 100 -5.99 5.40 -0.23
C PHE A 100 -5.13 6.63 0.11
N GLY A 101 -5.42 7.76 -0.54
CA GLY A 101 -4.67 9.00 -0.36
C GLY A 101 -4.73 9.55 1.06
N ASP A 102 -5.81 9.27 1.79
CA ASP A 102 -6.07 9.78 3.14
C ASP A 102 -5.50 8.90 4.25
N ILE A 103 -4.95 7.73 3.94
CA ILE A 103 -4.32 6.86 4.93
C ILE A 103 -2.98 7.48 5.35
N PRO A 104 -2.65 7.52 6.66
CA PRO A 104 -1.33 7.94 7.13
C PRO A 104 -0.17 7.18 6.45
N ALA A 105 0.90 7.91 6.14
CA ALA A 105 2.13 7.31 5.64
C ALA A 105 3.07 7.01 6.80
N VAL A 106 3.47 5.74 6.92
CA VAL A 106 4.47 5.28 7.89
C VAL A 106 5.52 4.47 7.15
N CYS A 107 6.76 4.96 7.13
CA CYS A 107 7.89 4.26 6.54
C CYS A 107 9.11 4.35 7.45
N VAL A 108 9.86 3.26 7.53
CA VAL A 108 11.13 3.21 8.25
C VAL A 108 12.19 2.69 7.28
N MET A 109 13.14 3.57 6.96
CA MET A 109 14.33 3.25 6.18
C MET A 109 15.48 2.94 7.13
N ASP A 110 16.10 1.78 6.93
CA ASP A 110 17.23 1.32 7.72
C ASP A 110 18.51 1.35 6.87
N ALA A 111 19.58 1.90 7.43
CA ALA A 111 20.90 2.03 6.82
C ALA A 111 21.99 1.35 7.67
N GLY A 112 21.62 0.37 8.50
CA GLY A 112 22.52 -0.37 9.38
C GLY A 112 22.51 0.21 10.79
N ASN A 113 23.42 1.13 11.11
CA ASN A 113 23.49 1.73 12.45
C ASN A 113 22.70 3.05 12.57
N ASN A 114 21.99 3.43 11.51
CA ASN A 114 21.22 4.66 11.42
C ASN A 114 20.05 4.43 10.47
N GLY A 115 19.12 5.38 10.39
CA GLY A 115 18.01 5.31 9.47
C GLY A 115 17.14 6.57 9.55
N VAL A 116 15.98 6.50 8.90
CA VAL A 116 15.00 7.59 8.90
C VAL A 116 13.61 7.02 9.10
N VAL A 117 12.91 7.54 10.09
CA VAL A 117 11.47 7.33 10.24
C VAL A 117 10.75 8.45 9.49
N ILE A 118 9.86 8.07 8.59
CA ILE A 118 9.08 8.96 7.72
C ILE A 118 7.62 8.82 8.12
N LEU A 119 7.04 9.90 8.61
CA LEU A 119 5.64 9.96 9.03
C LEU A 119 4.92 11.07 8.27
N ALA A 120 3.69 10.83 7.85
CA ALA A 120 2.79 11.86 7.35
C ALA A 120 1.34 11.53 7.67
N ASP A 121 0.52 12.57 7.84
CA ASP A 121 -0.92 12.44 8.13
C ASP A 121 -1.69 11.81 6.97
N LYS A 122 -1.19 11.96 5.74
CA LYS A 122 -1.77 11.40 4.52
C LYS A 122 -0.71 10.83 3.58
N MET A 123 -1.08 9.77 2.88
CA MET A 123 -0.24 9.13 1.87
C MET A 123 -0.02 10.04 0.67
N LEU A 124 -1.08 10.70 0.20
CA LEU A 124 -1.05 11.63 -0.91
C LEU A 124 -1.26 13.09 -0.45
N PRO A 125 -0.74 14.08 -1.20
CA PRO A 125 -1.00 15.49 -0.92
C PRO A 125 -2.50 15.86 -1.06
N PRO A 126 -2.96 16.95 -0.41
CA PRO A 126 -2.20 17.83 0.49
C PRO A 126 -2.08 17.24 1.91
N ARG A 127 -0.85 17.25 2.43
CA ARG A 127 -0.52 16.82 3.80
C ARG A 127 -0.53 18.01 4.74
N LYS A 128 -1.10 17.87 5.94
CA LYS A 128 -0.99 18.91 6.98
C LYS A 128 0.26 18.72 7.84
N HIS A 129 0.67 17.47 8.06
CA HIS A 129 1.78 17.14 8.94
C HIS A 129 2.68 16.10 8.28
N GLY A 130 3.98 16.36 8.26
CA GLY A 130 4.99 15.41 7.81
C GLY A 130 6.25 15.56 8.65
N MET A 131 6.86 14.44 9.03
CA MET A 131 8.08 14.41 9.83
C MET A 131 9.07 13.41 9.26
N LEU A 132 10.35 13.82 9.23
CA LEU A 132 11.49 12.98 8.94
C LEU A 132 12.37 12.97 10.18
N ILE A 133 12.50 11.81 10.81
CA ILE A 133 13.23 11.65 12.07
C ILE A 133 14.45 10.76 11.79
N PRO A 134 15.63 11.35 11.52
CA PRO A 134 16.85 10.59 11.36
C PRO A 134 17.36 10.08 12.72
N GLY A 135 18.03 8.93 12.73
CA GLY A 135 18.75 8.44 13.89
C GLY A 135 18.72 6.92 14.08
N PRO A 136 19.51 6.41 15.05
CA PRO A 136 19.64 4.97 15.32
C PRO A 136 18.34 4.31 15.78
N GLN A 137 17.38 5.08 16.29
CA GLN A 137 16.06 4.58 16.66
C GLN A 137 15.31 3.93 15.48
N ALA A 138 15.58 4.35 14.24
CA ALA A 138 14.97 3.75 13.05
C ALA A 138 15.38 2.28 12.88
N HIS A 139 16.65 1.96 13.13
CA HIS A 139 17.16 0.58 13.06
C HIS A 139 16.48 -0.31 14.11
N LEU A 140 16.44 0.14 15.36
CA LEU A 140 15.78 -0.59 16.44
C LEU A 140 14.28 -0.78 16.18
N MET A 141 13.60 0.26 15.69
CA MET A 141 12.19 0.19 15.30
C MET A 141 11.97 -0.83 14.18
N LYS A 142 12.85 -0.85 13.16
CA LYS A 142 12.77 -1.78 12.04
C LYS A 142 12.90 -3.24 12.51
N LEU A 143 13.92 -3.53 13.33
CA LEU A 143 14.13 -4.86 13.89
C LEU A 143 12.98 -5.32 14.79
N GLY A 144 12.44 -4.41 15.60
CA GLY A 144 11.28 -4.68 16.45
C GLY A 144 10.04 -5.02 15.62
N PHE A 145 9.74 -4.18 14.62
CA PHE A 145 8.62 -4.39 13.72
C PHE A 145 8.73 -5.69 12.92
N GLU A 146 9.92 -6.02 12.40
CA GLU A 146 10.14 -7.27 11.65
C GLU A 146 9.78 -8.50 12.50
N LYS A 147 10.33 -8.58 13.72
CA LYS A 147 10.06 -9.70 14.64
C LYS A 147 8.59 -9.78 15.02
N TYR A 148 7.98 -8.63 15.32
CA TYR A 148 6.55 -8.56 15.63
C TYR A 148 5.70 -9.02 14.45
N PHE A 149 5.97 -8.51 13.24
CA PHE A 149 5.21 -8.82 12.03
C PHE A 149 5.25 -10.32 11.72
N LEU A 150 6.42 -10.94 11.79
CA LEU A 150 6.56 -12.38 11.61
C LEU A 150 5.86 -13.18 12.71
N TRP A 151 5.93 -12.72 13.96
CA TRP A 151 5.23 -13.36 15.07
C TRP A 151 3.71 -13.29 14.89
N LYS A 152 3.13 -12.12 14.55
CA LYS A 152 1.67 -11.99 14.36
C LYS A 152 1.16 -12.88 13.23
N MET A 153 1.90 -12.94 12.11
CA MET A 153 1.55 -13.79 10.98
C MET A 153 1.56 -15.28 11.35
N ARG A 154 2.50 -15.73 12.18
CA ARG A 154 2.56 -17.12 12.66
C ARG A 154 1.45 -17.48 13.66
N ASN A 155 0.87 -16.49 14.34
CA ASN A 155 -0.15 -16.70 15.37
C ASN A 155 -1.57 -16.28 14.93
N GLY A 156 -1.76 -15.84 13.68
CA GLY A 156 -3.07 -15.45 13.16
C GLY A 156 -3.60 -14.11 13.68
N TYR A 157 -2.72 -13.21 14.13
CA TYR A 157 -3.11 -11.87 14.57
C TYR A 157 -3.09 -10.86 13.42
N THR A 158 -4.04 -9.92 13.44
CA THR A 158 -4.28 -8.94 12.37
C THR A 158 -4.15 -7.48 12.83
N GLN A 159 -3.87 -7.25 14.11
CA GLN A 159 -3.67 -5.91 14.66
C GLN A 159 -2.35 -5.30 14.17
N LEU A 160 -2.36 -3.99 13.97
CA LEU A 160 -1.16 -3.19 13.76
C LEU A 160 -0.55 -2.83 15.14
N PRO A 161 0.78 -2.71 15.25
CA PRO A 161 1.43 -2.25 16.47
C PRO A 161 1.20 -0.74 16.71
#